data_AF-A0A7W1C8D2-F1
#
_entry.id   AF-A0A7W1C8D2-F1
#
_cell.length_a   1.000
_cell.length_b   1.000
_cell.length_c   1.000
_cell.angle_alpha   90.00
_cell.angle_beta   90.00
_cell.angle_gamma   90.00
#
_symmetry.space_group_name_H-M   'P 1'
#
loop_
_entity.id
_entity.type
_entity.pdbx_description
1 polymer ?
#
loop_
_entity_poly.entity_id
_entity_poly.type
_entity_poly.pdbx_seq_one_letter_code
_entity_poly.pdbx_strand_id
1 'polypeptide(L)'
;YLIGPAEYRAAERQAELEGLEIAGIYHSHPDAPARPSEYDLEHALPFCAYIIVSVMEGAAGETTAWLLADDRAAFRPLEITLERSPACQPS
;
A
#
# COMPACT_ATOMS: atom_id res chain seq x y z
N TYR A 1 -8.08 6.70 0.54
CA TYR A 1 -7.28 7.62 -0.31
C TYR A 1 -7.59 7.38 -1.79
N LEU A 2 -7.32 8.33 -2.70
CA LEU A 2 -7.58 8.20 -4.13
C LEU A 2 -6.30 8.40 -4.93
N ILE A 3 -5.94 7.41 -5.76
CA ILE A 3 -4.92 7.55 -6.81
C ILE A 3 -5.65 7.77 -8.12
N GLY A 4 -5.40 8.90 -8.78
CA GLY A 4 -5.99 9.15 -10.08
C GLY A 4 -5.40 8.27 -11.18
N PRO A 5 -6.13 8.01 -12.27
CA PRO A 5 -5.65 7.16 -13.36
C PRO A 5 -4.38 7.69 -14.03
N ALA A 6 -4.14 9.00 -14.02
CA ALA A 6 -2.96 9.60 -14.63
C ALA A 6 -1.71 9.37 -13.75
N GLU A 7 -1.83 9.52 -12.43
CA GLU A 7 -0.76 9.23 -11.49
C GLU A 7 -0.37 7.76 -11.54
N TYR A 8 -1.35 6.85 -11.51
CA TYR A 8 -1.08 5.41 -11.55
C TYR A 8 -0.34 5.00 -12.83
N ARG A 9 -0.81 5.45 -14.01
CA ARG A 9 -0.11 5.17 -15.28
C ARG A 9 1.29 5.77 -15.34
N ALA A 10 1.52 6.91 -14.68
CA ALA A 10 2.85 7.50 -14.63
C ALA A 10 3.80 6.65 -13.78
N ALA A 11 3.33 6.15 -12.64
CA ALA A 11 4.07 5.22 -11.80
C ALA A 11 4.36 3.89 -12.52
N GLU A 12 3.38 3.31 -13.23
CA GLU A 12 3.57 2.07 -14.00
C GLU A 12 4.66 2.24 -15.06
N ARG A 13 4.59 3.31 -15.87
CA ARG A 13 5.62 3.58 -16.87
C ARG A 13 7.01 3.72 -16.27
N GLN A 14 7.11 4.33 -15.09
CA GLN A 14 8.40 4.47 -14.42
C GLN A 14 8.93 3.13 -13.93
N ALA A 15 8.08 2.31 -13.30
CA ALA A 15 8.44 0.96 -12.89
C ALA A 15 8.93 0.13 -14.10
N GLU A 16 8.19 0.16 -15.22
CA GLU A 16 8.58 -0.53 -16.45
C GLU A 16 9.96 -0.09 -16.98
N LEU A 17 10.25 1.21 -16.98
CA LEU A 17 11.55 1.75 -17.39
C LEU A 17 12.71 1.27 -16.51
N GLU A 18 12.42 0.97 -15.24
CA GLU A 18 13.38 0.46 -14.27
C GLU A 18 13.41 -1.09 -14.23
N GLY A 19 12.61 -1.77 -15.05
CA GLY A 19 12.48 -3.23 -15.04
C GLY A 19 11.80 -3.77 -13.78
N LEU A 20 10.95 -2.95 -13.17
CA LEU A 20 10.20 -3.22 -11.95
C LEU A 20 8.69 -3.30 -12.23
N GLU A 21 7.95 -3.79 -11.24
CA GLU A 21 6.48 -3.82 -11.23
C GLU A 21 5.96 -3.17 -9.94
N ILE A 22 4.74 -2.63 -10.00
CA ILE A 22 4.08 -2.08 -8.82
C ILE A 22 3.53 -3.24 -7.96
N ALA A 23 4.20 -3.52 -6.84
CA ALA A 23 3.73 -4.54 -5.89
C ALA A 23 2.54 -4.08 -5.03
N GLY A 24 2.35 -2.77 -4.85
CA GLY A 24 1.30 -2.25 -3.98
C GLY A 24 1.27 -0.74 -3.83
N ILE A 25 0.30 -0.30 -3.04
CA ILE A 25 0.01 1.10 -2.70
C ILE A 25 0.11 1.26 -1.19
N TYR A 26 0.64 2.40 -0.76
CA TYR A 26 0.72 2.78 0.63
C TYR A 26 0.02 4.12 0.86
N HIS A 27 -0.77 4.22 1.94
CA HIS A 27 -1.31 5.49 2.43
C HIS A 27 -1.49 5.49 3.94
N SER A 28 -1.66 6.67 4.53
CA SER A 28 -1.95 6.83 5.95
C SER A 28 -3.40 7.23 6.21
N HIS A 29 -3.90 6.85 7.37
CA HIS A 29 -5.16 7.32 7.93
C HIS A 29 -4.89 8.26 9.12
N PRO A 30 -5.11 9.58 8.96
CA PRO A 30 -5.01 10.53 10.07
C PRO A 30 -6.13 10.30 11.09
N ASP A 31 -5.75 10.21 12.36
CA ASP A 31 -6.64 10.07 13.52
C ASP A 31 -7.64 8.91 13.39
N ALA A 32 -7.22 7.85 12.68
CA ALA A 32 -8.03 6.68 12.37
C ALA A 32 -7.18 5.40 12.36
N PRO A 33 -7.81 4.22 12.60
CA PRO A 33 -7.10 2.95 12.64
C PRO A 33 -6.55 2.54 11.27
N ALA A 34 -5.53 1.68 11.29
CA ALA A 34 -4.90 1.10 10.12
C ALA A 34 -5.78 -0.01 9.52
N ARG A 35 -6.97 0.34 9.03
CA ARG A 35 -7.91 -0.58 8.38
C ARG A 35 -8.52 0.10 7.15
N PRO A 36 -8.79 -0.64 6.07
CA PRO A 36 -9.43 -0.09 4.89
C PRO A 36 -10.82 0.46 5.24
N SER A 37 -11.12 1.63 4.73
CA SER A 37 -12.46 2.23 4.76
C SER A 37 -13.29 1.78 3.55
N GLU A 38 -14.59 2.07 3.57
CA GLU A 38 -15.45 1.88 2.39
C GLU A 38 -14.93 2.69 1.19
N TYR A 39 -14.43 3.90 1.43
CA TYR A 39 -13.83 4.73 0.40
C TYR A 39 -12.59 4.07 -0.23
N ASP A 40 -11.77 3.38 0.57
CA ASP A 40 -10.62 2.64 0.02
C ASP A 40 -11.08 1.47 -0.85
N LEU A 41 -12.15 0.77 -0.45
CA LEU A 41 -12.71 -0.36 -1.20
C LEU A 41 -13.25 0.08 -2.57
N GLU A 42 -13.99 1.18 -2.61
CA GLU A 42 -14.56 1.74 -3.85
C GLU A 42 -13.47 2.12 -4.86
N HIS A 43 -12.33 2.64 -4.38
CA HIS A 43 -11.26 3.17 -5.22
C HIS A 43 -10.07 2.23 -5.36
N ALA A 44 -10.18 0.99 -4.87
CA ALA A 44 -9.11 0.02 -4.95
C ALA A 44 -8.81 -0.41 -6.39
N LEU A 45 -7.53 -0.60 -6.68
CA LEU A 45 -7.01 -1.20 -7.89
C LEU A 45 -6.80 -2.71 -7.65
N PRO A 46 -7.14 -3.56 -8.62
CA PRO A 46 -6.94 -5.00 -8.49
C PRO A 46 -5.45 -5.34 -8.44
N PHE A 47 -5.13 -6.49 -7.82
CA PHE A 47 -3.78 -7.07 -7.76
C PHE A 47 -2.70 -6.29 -6.99
N CYS A 48 -3.02 -5.12 -6.41
CA CYS A 48 -2.11 -4.38 -5.55
C CYS A 48 -2.26 -4.79 -4.08
N ALA A 49 -1.13 -4.94 -3.38
CA ALA A 49 -1.14 -4.93 -1.91
C ALA A 49 -1.41 -3.50 -1.40
N TYR A 50 -2.20 -3.37 -0.34
CA TYR A 50 -2.52 -2.10 0.30
C TYR A 50 -1.91 -2.04 1.69
N ILE A 51 -0.93 -1.17 1.88
CA ILE A 51 -0.33 -0.89 3.19
C ILE A 51 -1.01 0.34 3.77
N ILE A 52 -1.57 0.22 4.97
CA ILE A 52 -2.24 1.32 5.66
C ILE A 52 -1.51 1.57 6.98
N VAL A 53 -1.14 2.83 7.20
CA VAL A 53 -0.54 3.28 8.47
C VAL A 53 -1.52 4.19 9.21
N SER A 54 -1.80 3.85 10.46
CA SER A 54 -2.50 4.76 11.37
C SER A 54 -1.54 5.88 11.77
N VAL A 55 -1.98 7.12 11.67
CA VAL A 55 -1.23 8.29 12.13
C VAL A 55 -2.09 9.02 13.15
N MET A 56 -1.77 8.87 14.43
CA MET A 56 -2.51 9.49 15.53
C MET A 56 -1.74 10.71 16.03
N GLU A 57 -2.39 11.87 16.08
CA GLU A 57 -1.76 13.12 16.56
C GLU A 57 -0.43 13.44 15.83
N GLY A 58 -0.33 13.08 14.56
CA GLY A 58 0.86 13.28 13.73
C GLY A 58 1.99 12.25 13.93
N ALA A 59 1.81 11.23 14.78
CA ALA A 59 2.76 10.15 14.97
C ALA A 59 2.31 8.86 14.25
N ALA A 60 3.22 8.25 13.48
CA ALA A 60 2.96 6.96 12.84
C ALA A 60 2.88 5.85 13.89
N GLY A 61 1.82 5.05 13.81
CA GLY A 61 1.51 3.95 14.72
C GLY A 61 1.44 2.61 14.00
N GLU A 62 0.29 1.95 14.11
CA GLU A 62 0.04 0.62 13.54
C GLU A 62 0.18 0.64 12.01
N THR A 63 0.85 -0.38 11.46
CA THR A 63 0.95 -0.65 10.03
C THR A 63 0.31 -2.00 9.75
N THR A 64 -0.64 -2.03 8.82
CA THR A 64 -1.28 -3.26 8.36
C THR A 64 -1.20 -3.37 6.84
N ALA A 65 -1.33 -4.59 6.32
CA ALA A 65 -1.40 -4.83 4.88
C ALA A 65 -2.66 -5.62 4.52
N TRP A 66 -3.15 -5.37 3.31
CA TRP A 66 -4.41 -5.90 2.82
C TRP A 66 -4.34 -6.23 1.34
N LEU A 67 -5.13 -7.20 0.91
CA LEU A 67 -5.32 -7.53 -0.51
C LEU A 67 -6.81 -7.43 -0.83
N LEU A 68 -7.15 -6.78 -1.94
CA LEU A 68 -8.51 -6.76 -2.46
C LEU A 68 -8.88 -8.16 -2.95
N ALA A 69 -10.01 -8.70 -2.50
CA ALA A 69 -10.52 -9.97 -3.01
C ALA A 69 -10.83 -9.87 -4.51
N ASP A 70 -10.72 -10.97 -5.25
CA ASP A 70 -10.92 -11.00 -6.71
C ASP A 70 -12.33 -10.53 -7.12
N ASP A 71 -13.35 -10.83 -6.30
CA ASP A 71 -14.74 -10.37 -6.47
C ASP A 71 -14.95 -8.91 -6.04
N ARG A 72 -13.91 -8.25 -5.53
CA ARG A 72 -13.89 -6.90 -4.98
C ARG A 72 -14.88 -6.68 -3.82
N ALA A 73 -15.37 -7.75 -3.18
CA ALA A 73 -16.37 -7.63 -2.12
C ALA A 73 -15.79 -7.10 -0.80
N ALA A 74 -14.50 -7.36 -0.55
CA ALA A 74 -13.82 -6.94 0.67
C ALA A 74 -12.30 -6.99 0.52
N PHE A 75 -11.62 -6.38 1.50
CA PHE A 75 -10.20 -6.62 1.74
C PHE A 75 -9.97 -7.83 2.64
N ARG A 76 -8.88 -8.54 2.39
CA ARG A 76 -8.36 -9.62 3.24
C ARG A 76 -7.03 -9.18 3.85
N PRO A 77 -6.77 -9.49 5.14
CA PRO A 77 -5.50 -9.15 5.76
C PRO A 77 -4.35 -9.91 5.08
N LEU A 78 -3.21 -9.23 4.94
CA LEU A 78 -1.96 -9.79 4.47
C LEU A 78 -0.93 -9.68 5.60
N GLU A 79 -0.21 -10.77 5.87
CA GLU A 79 0.88 -10.75 6.84
C GLU A 79 2.10 -10.00 6.26
N ILE A 80 2.71 -9.14 7.06
CA ILE A 80 3.94 -8.43 6.70
C ILE A 80 5.06 -8.81 7.66
N THR A 81 6.22 -9.13 7.09
CA THR A 81 7.45 -9.40 7.83
C THR A 81 8.48 -8.36 7.44
N LEU A 82 9.13 -7.75 8.43
CA LEU A 82 10.25 -6.84 8.18
C LEU A 82 11.53 -7.66 8.08
N GLU A 83 12.02 -7.89 6.87
CA GLU A 83 13.36 -8.44 6.67
C GLU A 83 14.38 -7.30 6.62
N ARG A 84 15.35 -7.33 7.52
CA ARG A 84 16.50 -6.43 7.46
C ARG A 84 17.56 -7.09 6.60
N SER A 85 17.73 -6.61 5.38
CA SER A 85 18.89 -6.98 4.57
C SER A 85 20.17 -6.54 5.29
N PRO A 86 21.20 -7.40 5.39
CA PRO A 86 22.52 -6.95 5.83
C PRO A 86 23.04 -6.03 4.73
N ALA A 87 22.93 -4.72 4.93
CA ALA A 87 23.57 -3.77 4.04
C ALA A 87 25.08 -4.09 3.99
N CYS A 88 25.60 -4.14 2.76
CA CYS A 88 27.02 -4.27 2.41
C CYS A 88 27.90 -3.53 3.43
N GLN A 89 28.78 -4.26 4.12
CA GLN A 89 29.78 -3.63 4.97
C GLN A 89 30.65 -2.73 4.09
N PRO A 90 30.86 -1.45 4.46
CA PRO A 90 31.76 -0.59 3.71
C PRO A 90 33.17 -1.21 3.77
N SER A 91 33.74 -1.46 2.59
CA SER A 91 35.12 -1.92 2.38
C SER A 91 36.14 -0.84 2.71
#